data_AF-A0A962ILB6-F1
#
_entry.id   AF-A0A962ILB6-F1
#
_cell.length_a   1.000
_cell.length_b   1.000
_cell.length_c   1.000
_cell.angle_alpha   90.00
_cell.angle_beta   90.00
_cell.angle_gamma   90.00
#
_symmetry.space_group_name_H-M   'P 1'
#
loop_
_entity.id
_entity.type
_entity.pdbx_description
1 polymer ?
#
loop_
_entity_poly.entity_id
_entity_poly.type
_entity_poly.pdbx_seq_one_letter_code
_entity_poly.pdbx_strand_id
1 'polypeptide(L)'
;MSDELQRLRQLLAVADADSQARVEGRLEEVESRLRRLPSDLPDTIDAADRQGPALARSLSQPLQRSIEQLARERRELLAEAVFPVIGPAIRRAITEALRELVLNLNRLLESAFTPRGLRWRWQAWRSGVPYAQVALRELLRFRVDHLFLVQNGSGLVLASARQLDLDSDRDTDAVAAMLTAIRDFARDAGLAPGDAELSEVTLGEHL
;
A
#
# COMPACT_ATOMS: atom_id res chain seq x y z
N MET A 1 -77.26 -25.13 31.73
CA MET A 1 -76.25 -24.05 31.75
C MET A 1 -74.86 -24.54 32.18
N SER A 2 -74.71 -25.48 33.12
CA SER A 2 -73.36 -25.98 33.49
C SER A 2 -72.69 -26.78 32.37
N ASP A 3 -73.47 -27.57 31.62
CA ASP A 3 -72.96 -28.49 30.60
C ASP A 3 -72.34 -27.76 29.38
N GLU A 4 -72.93 -26.64 28.96
CA GLU A 4 -72.40 -25.78 27.90
C GLU A 4 -71.10 -25.07 28.31
N LEU A 5 -71.03 -24.59 29.55
CA LEU A 5 -69.82 -23.97 30.09
C LEU A 5 -68.66 -24.98 30.20
N GLN A 6 -68.98 -26.23 30.55
CA GLN A 6 -68.00 -27.31 30.63
C GLN A 6 -67.46 -27.67 29.24
N ARG A 7 -68.33 -27.69 28.23
CA ARG A 7 -67.98 -27.94 26.83
C ARG A 7 -67.15 -26.80 26.22
N LEU A 8 -67.48 -25.55 26.55
CA LEU A 8 -66.70 -24.38 26.14
C LEU A 8 -65.30 -24.37 26.76
N ARG A 9 -65.17 -24.73 28.04
CA ARG A 9 -63.87 -24.84 28.72
C ARG A 9 -63.00 -25.93 28.11
N GLN A 10 -63.61 -27.03 27.67
CA GLN A 10 -62.91 -28.14 27.01
C GLN A 10 -62.43 -27.75 25.61
N LEU A 11 -63.25 -27.02 24.84
CA LEU A 11 -62.86 -26.51 23.52
C LEU A 11 -61.76 -25.44 23.60
N LEU A 12 -61.80 -24.54 24.58
CA LEU A 12 -60.75 -23.55 24.82
C LEU A 12 -59.44 -24.20 25.26
N ALA A 13 -59.48 -25.21 26.14
CA ALA A 13 -58.28 -25.93 26.57
C ALA A 13 -57.58 -26.68 25.43
N VAL A 14 -58.34 -27.21 24.45
CA VAL A 14 -57.78 -27.85 23.25
C VAL A 14 -57.18 -26.82 22.30
N ALA A 15 -57.85 -25.67 22.10
CA ALA A 15 -57.30 -24.58 21.28
C ALA A 15 -56.00 -24.00 21.86
N ASP A 16 -55.91 -23.87 23.19
CA ASP A 16 -54.69 -23.45 23.87
C ASP A 16 -53.58 -24.50 23.75
N ALA A 17 -53.88 -25.78 23.95
CA ALA A 17 -52.91 -26.87 23.80
C ALA A 17 -52.36 -26.95 22.36
N ASP A 18 -53.22 -26.80 21.34
CA ASP A 18 -52.81 -26.76 19.93
C ASP A 18 -51.91 -25.55 19.64
N SER A 19 -52.19 -24.40 20.25
CA SER A 19 -51.37 -23.19 20.10
C SER A 19 -49.98 -23.36 20.74
N GLN A 20 -49.91 -24.00 21.91
CA GLN A 20 -48.65 -24.30 22.61
C GLN A 20 -47.81 -25.31 21.83
N ALA A 21 -48.41 -26.41 21.37
CA ALA A 21 -47.72 -27.41 20.57
C ALA A 21 -47.13 -26.82 19.27
N ARG A 22 -47.83 -25.87 18.63
CA ARG A 22 -47.31 -25.15 17.46
C ARG A 22 -46.10 -24.26 17.78
N VAL A 23 -46.13 -23.57 18.92
CA VAL A 23 -45.03 -22.71 19.36
C VAL A 23 -43.80 -23.55 19.72
N GLU A 24 -44.00 -24.65 20.46
CA GLU A 24 -42.94 -25.61 20.80
C GLU A 24 -42.33 -26.23 19.55
N GLY A 25 -43.14 -26.68 18.58
CA GLY A 25 -42.62 -27.22 17.32
C GLY A 25 -41.80 -26.21 16.51
N ARG A 26 -42.20 -24.93 16.47
CA ARG A 26 -41.40 -23.88 15.82
C ARG A 26 -40.11 -23.58 16.55
N LEU A 27 -40.11 -23.63 17.88
CA LEU A 27 -38.90 -23.47 18.70
C LEU A 27 -37.91 -24.60 18.44
N GLU A 28 -38.37 -25.85 18.43
CA GLU A 28 -37.53 -27.01 18.10
C GLU A 28 -36.95 -26.92 16.68
N GLU A 29 -37.75 -26.48 15.70
CA GLU A 29 -37.27 -26.27 14.33
C GLU A 29 -36.15 -25.21 14.27
N VAL A 30 -36.37 -24.05 14.90
CA VAL A 30 -35.39 -22.95 14.96
C VAL A 30 -34.12 -23.40 15.69
N GLU A 31 -34.25 -24.09 16.83
CA GLU A 31 -33.10 -24.64 17.54
C GLU A 31 -32.33 -25.65 16.68
N SER A 32 -33.02 -26.53 15.97
CA SER A 32 -32.38 -27.50 15.08
C SER A 32 -31.61 -26.83 13.94
N ARG A 33 -32.11 -25.67 13.45
CA ARG A 33 -31.45 -24.88 12.43
C ARG A 33 -30.25 -24.13 13.00
N LEU A 34 -30.36 -23.56 14.21
CA LEU A 34 -29.24 -22.91 14.90
C LEU A 34 -28.10 -23.89 15.21
N ARG A 35 -28.43 -25.14 15.56
CA ARG A 35 -27.44 -26.21 15.77
C ARG A 35 -26.70 -26.60 14.48
N ARG A 36 -27.36 -26.50 13.33
CA ARG A 36 -26.79 -26.77 12.00
C ARG A 36 -26.12 -25.55 11.36
N LEU A 37 -26.38 -24.34 11.86
CA LEU A 37 -25.85 -23.11 11.30
C LEU A 37 -24.31 -23.11 11.16
N PRO A 38 -23.51 -23.63 12.10
CA PRO A 38 -22.05 -23.69 11.93
C PRO A 38 -21.60 -24.59 10.78
N SER A 39 -22.30 -25.71 10.53
CA SER A 39 -21.99 -26.60 9.41
C SER A 39 -22.45 -26.01 8.08
N ASP A 40 -23.56 -25.29 8.08
CA ASP A 40 -24.18 -24.74 6.86
C ASP A 40 -23.62 -23.36 6.50
N LEU A 41 -22.94 -22.69 7.43
CA LEU A 41 -22.40 -21.33 7.30
C LEU A 41 -21.56 -21.12 6.03
N PRO A 42 -20.56 -21.98 5.72
CA PRO A 42 -19.75 -21.82 4.51
C PRO A 42 -20.60 -21.79 3.24
N ASP A 43 -21.53 -22.75 3.10
CA ASP A 43 -22.40 -22.86 1.93
C ASP A 43 -23.35 -21.66 1.82
N THR A 44 -23.85 -21.15 2.96
CA THR A 44 -24.71 -19.95 2.97
C THR A 44 -23.97 -18.67 2.57
N ILE A 45 -22.68 -18.54 2.95
CA ILE A 45 -21.83 -17.41 2.54
C ILE A 45 -21.57 -17.46 1.04
N ASP A 46 -21.22 -18.63 0.50
CA ASP A 46 -21.01 -18.83 -0.93
C ASP A 46 -22.28 -18.58 -1.75
N ALA A 47 -23.44 -18.96 -1.22
CA ALA A 47 -24.72 -18.70 -1.86
C ALA A 47 -25.06 -17.20 -1.84
N ALA A 48 -24.80 -16.52 -0.72
CA ALA A 48 -25.03 -15.09 -0.56
C ALA A 48 -24.10 -14.23 -1.44
N ASP A 49 -22.83 -14.63 -1.59
CA ASP A 49 -21.88 -13.94 -2.48
C ASP A 49 -22.32 -14.04 -3.95
N ARG A 50 -22.81 -15.22 -4.38
CA ARG A 50 -23.39 -15.43 -5.71
C ARG A 50 -24.67 -14.61 -5.98
N GLN A 51 -25.43 -14.27 -4.95
CA GLN A 51 -26.64 -13.44 -5.07
C GLN A 51 -26.33 -11.95 -5.24
N GLY A 52 -25.09 -11.53 -5.00
CA GLY A 52 -24.61 -10.20 -5.34
C GLY A 52 -23.85 -9.50 -4.22
N PRO A 53 -23.46 -8.22 -4.44
CA PRO A 53 -22.48 -7.53 -3.61
C PRO A 53 -23.04 -7.06 -2.25
N ALA A 54 -24.23 -7.49 -1.85
CA ALA A 54 -24.84 -7.06 -0.59
C ALA A 54 -24.03 -7.53 0.62
N LEU A 55 -23.59 -8.79 0.62
CA LEU A 55 -22.77 -9.37 1.68
C LEU A 55 -21.39 -8.71 1.73
N ALA A 56 -20.70 -8.60 0.59
CA ALA A 56 -19.41 -7.94 0.52
C ALA A 56 -19.47 -6.47 1.01
N ARG A 57 -20.53 -5.74 0.66
CA ARG A 57 -20.74 -4.36 1.14
C ARG A 57 -20.98 -4.29 2.65
N SER A 58 -21.77 -5.19 3.23
CA SER A 58 -22.04 -5.18 4.67
C SER A 58 -20.80 -5.55 5.48
N LEU A 59 -19.93 -6.42 4.96
CA LEU A 59 -18.69 -6.84 5.61
C LEU A 59 -17.52 -5.88 5.39
N SER A 60 -17.56 -5.02 4.37
CA SER A 60 -16.46 -4.13 4.00
C SER A 60 -15.93 -3.27 5.16
N GLN A 61 -16.82 -2.53 5.83
CA GLN A 61 -16.47 -1.64 6.95
C GLN A 61 -15.94 -2.39 8.19
N PRO A 62 -16.61 -3.45 8.68
CA PRO A 62 -16.07 -4.28 9.76
C PRO A 62 -14.69 -4.89 9.44
N LEU A 63 -14.51 -5.41 8.23
CA LEU A 63 -13.24 -6.01 7.80
C LEU A 63 -12.15 -4.95 7.69
N GLN A 64 -12.44 -3.79 7.13
CA GLN A 64 -11.48 -2.69 7.03
C GLN A 64 -10.99 -2.27 8.42
N ARG A 65 -11.90 -2.04 9.38
CA ARG A 65 -11.52 -1.71 10.77
C ARG A 65 -10.68 -2.80 11.41
N SER A 66 -11.02 -4.07 11.16
CA SER A 66 -10.26 -5.22 11.68
C SER A 66 -8.85 -5.27 11.11
N ILE A 67 -8.69 -5.01 9.80
CA ILE A 67 -7.38 -4.95 9.13
C ILE A 67 -6.56 -3.75 9.65
N GLU A 68 -7.18 -2.57 9.79
CA GLU A 68 -6.51 -1.39 10.36
C GLU A 68 -6.07 -1.60 11.81
N GLN A 69 -6.85 -2.33 12.59
CA GLN A 69 -6.48 -2.71 13.95
C GLN A 69 -5.33 -3.72 13.93
N LEU A 70 -5.39 -4.75 13.09
CA LEU A 70 -4.31 -5.73 12.92
C LEU A 70 -3.00 -5.05 12.49
N ALA A 71 -3.06 -4.08 11.59
CA ALA A 71 -1.91 -3.30 11.15
C ALA A 71 -1.30 -2.44 12.26
N ARG A 72 -2.10 -1.98 13.24
CA ARG A 72 -1.59 -1.20 14.38
C ARG A 72 -1.06 -2.08 15.51
N GLU A 73 -1.80 -3.12 15.85
CA GLU A 73 -1.56 -3.93 17.05
C GLU A 73 -0.66 -5.15 16.78
N ARG A 74 -0.63 -5.67 15.54
CA ARG A 74 0.08 -6.90 15.18
C ARG A 74 0.81 -6.79 13.84
N ARG A 75 1.70 -5.80 13.72
CA ARG A 75 2.49 -5.54 12.50
C ARG A 75 3.26 -6.76 11.99
N GLU A 76 3.79 -7.59 12.90
CA GLU A 76 4.57 -8.79 12.55
C GLU A 76 3.75 -9.82 11.77
N LEU A 77 2.50 -10.10 12.20
CA LEU A 77 1.61 -11.03 11.50
C LEU A 77 1.23 -10.51 10.11
N LEU A 78 1.01 -9.20 9.98
CA LEU A 78 0.71 -8.60 8.69
C LEU A 78 1.94 -8.66 7.76
N ALA A 79 3.13 -8.41 8.30
CA ALA A 79 4.38 -8.53 7.54
C ALA A 79 4.60 -9.97 7.04
N GLU A 80 4.38 -10.97 7.90
CA GLU A 80 4.50 -12.39 7.54
C GLU A 80 3.49 -12.80 6.44
N ALA A 81 2.25 -12.33 6.53
CA ALA A 81 1.22 -12.60 5.53
C ALA A 81 1.54 -11.98 4.16
N VAL A 82 2.16 -10.79 4.13
CA VAL A 82 2.46 -10.07 2.88
C VAL A 82 3.84 -10.46 2.32
N PHE A 83 4.76 -10.98 3.12
CA PHE A 83 6.13 -11.33 2.71
C PHE A 83 6.22 -12.16 1.40
N PRO A 84 5.39 -13.21 1.18
CA PRO A 84 5.46 -14.03 -0.02
C PRO A 84 5.21 -13.27 -1.32
N VAL A 85 4.46 -12.16 -1.28
CA VAL A 85 4.12 -11.36 -2.46
C VAL A 85 5.05 -10.16 -2.67
N ILE A 86 5.77 -9.70 -1.64
CA ILE A 86 6.68 -8.54 -1.73
C ILE A 86 7.82 -8.80 -2.71
N GLY A 87 8.53 -9.92 -2.57
CA GLY A 87 9.68 -10.24 -3.43
C GLY A 87 9.34 -10.27 -4.92
N PRO A 88 8.31 -11.02 -5.35
CA PRO A 88 7.82 -11.00 -6.72
C PRO A 88 7.36 -9.60 -7.18
N ALA A 89 6.69 -8.83 -6.31
CA ALA A 89 6.23 -7.48 -6.64
C ALA A 89 7.40 -6.51 -6.90
N ILE A 90 8.42 -6.52 -6.03
CA ILE A 90 9.63 -5.71 -6.20
C ILE A 90 10.35 -6.09 -7.49
N ARG A 91 10.57 -7.39 -7.73
CA ARG A 91 11.21 -7.87 -8.96
C ARG A 91 10.46 -7.42 -10.20
N ARG A 92 9.13 -7.47 -10.18
CA ARG A 92 8.28 -7.00 -11.28
C ARG A 92 8.41 -5.50 -11.50
N ALA A 93 8.38 -4.70 -10.42
CA ALA A 93 8.56 -3.26 -10.50
C ALA A 93 9.92 -2.87 -11.09
N ILE A 94 11.00 -3.52 -10.64
CA ILE A 94 12.36 -3.32 -11.19
C ILE A 94 12.41 -3.68 -12.67
N THR A 95 11.87 -4.84 -13.04
CA THR A 95 11.87 -5.30 -14.44
C THR A 95 11.12 -4.32 -15.35
N GLU A 96 10.01 -3.76 -14.86
CA GLU A 96 9.23 -2.79 -15.62
C GLU A 96 9.96 -1.45 -15.77
N ALA A 97 10.55 -0.95 -14.69
CA ALA A 97 11.38 0.25 -14.73
C ALA A 97 12.58 0.10 -15.70
N LEU A 98 13.25 -1.06 -15.68
CA LEU A 98 14.35 -1.35 -16.62
C LEU A 98 13.88 -1.40 -18.08
N ARG A 99 12.70 -1.99 -18.35
CA ARG A 99 12.12 -1.97 -19.70
C ARG A 99 11.84 -0.55 -20.16
N GLU A 100 11.24 0.27 -19.29
CA GLU A 100 10.92 1.65 -19.59
C GLU A 100 12.18 2.48 -19.84
N LEU A 101 13.23 2.28 -19.03
CA LEU A 101 14.55 2.88 -19.24
C LEU A 101 15.15 2.48 -20.59
N VAL A 102 15.14 1.20 -20.96
CA VAL A 102 15.65 0.74 -22.26
C VAL A 102 14.85 1.36 -23.41
N LEU A 103 13.52 1.44 -23.30
CA LEU A 103 12.67 2.08 -24.31
C LEU A 103 12.95 3.59 -24.42
N ASN A 104 13.25 4.27 -23.32
CA ASN A 104 13.61 5.68 -23.31
C ASN A 104 15.02 5.91 -23.87
N LEU A 105 15.99 5.07 -23.50
CA LEU A 105 17.35 5.09 -24.04
C LEU A 105 17.37 4.84 -25.54
N ASN A 106 16.60 3.87 -26.04
CA ASN A 106 16.50 3.63 -27.48
C ASN A 106 15.97 4.86 -28.22
N ARG A 107 14.93 5.53 -27.71
CA ARG A 107 14.41 6.78 -28.28
C ARG A 107 15.44 7.92 -28.25
N LEU A 108 16.20 8.03 -27.17
CA LEU A 108 17.27 9.03 -27.04
C LEU A 108 18.47 8.71 -27.95
N LEU A 109 18.81 7.43 -28.13
CA LEU A 109 19.88 6.98 -29.01
C LEU A 109 19.51 7.14 -30.49
N GLU A 110 18.27 6.82 -30.87
CA GLU A 110 17.72 7.17 -32.18
C GLU A 110 17.85 8.68 -32.44
N SER A 111 17.65 9.51 -31.41
CA SER A 111 17.88 10.96 -31.49
C SER A 111 19.36 11.37 -31.54
N ALA A 112 20.30 10.55 -31.03
CA ALA A 112 21.74 10.81 -31.04
C ALA A 112 22.41 10.48 -32.39
N PHE A 113 21.78 9.67 -33.24
CA PHE A 113 22.19 9.47 -34.64
C PHE A 113 21.81 10.64 -35.57
N THR A 114 21.41 11.78 -35.03
CA THR A 114 21.23 13.06 -35.74
C THR A 114 22.57 13.81 -35.91
N PRO A 115 22.62 14.92 -36.70
CA PRO A 115 23.79 15.81 -36.81
C PRO A 115 24.50 16.18 -35.49
N ARG A 116 23.83 16.08 -34.34
CA ARG A 116 24.44 16.26 -33.00
C ARG A 116 25.46 15.18 -32.64
N GLY A 117 25.20 13.90 -32.94
CA GLY A 117 26.15 12.82 -32.66
C GLY A 117 27.44 12.92 -33.46
N LEU A 118 27.36 13.39 -34.71
CA LEU A 118 28.54 13.67 -35.54
C LEU A 118 29.40 14.79 -34.95
N ARG A 119 28.77 15.85 -34.43
CA ARG A 119 29.46 16.94 -33.74
C ARG A 119 30.19 16.45 -32.48
N TRP A 120 29.57 15.59 -31.67
CA TRP A 120 30.20 15.02 -30.48
C TRP A 120 31.34 14.07 -30.80
N ARG A 121 31.25 13.28 -31.88
CA ARG A 121 32.37 12.44 -32.34
C ARG A 121 33.57 13.26 -32.77
N TRP A 122 33.33 14.37 -33.49
CA TRP A 122 34.40 15.32 -33.83
C TRP A 122 35.00 15.98 -32.59
N GLN A 123 34.16 16.34 -31.61
CA GLN A 123 34.58 16.95 -30.36
C GLN A 123 35.38 15.98 -29.47
N ALA A 124 34.98 14.70 -29.41
CA ALA A 124 35.71 13.62 -28.76
C ALA A 124 37.08 13.38 -29.41
N TRP A 125 37.11 13.32 -30.76
CA TRP A 125 38.36 13.20 -31.50
C TRP A 125 39.30 14.39 -31.29
N ARG A 126 38.78 15.62 -31.24
CA ARG A 126 39.58 16.83 -31.00
C ARG A 126 40.06 16.96 -29.55
N SER A 127 39.29 16.47 -28.58
CA SER A 127 39.59 16.61 -27.15
C SER A 127 40.32 15.40 -26.54
N GLY A 128 40.43 14.29 -27.27
CA GLY A 128 41.04 13.05 -26.76
C GLY A 128 40.20 12.33 -25.69
N VAL A 129 38.98 12.80 -25.43
CA VAL A 129 38.06 12.23 -24.44
C VAL A 129 37.17 11.19 -25.11
N PRO A 130 36.91 10.01 -24.49
CA PRO A 130 36.03 9.00 -25.06
C PRO A 130 34.66 9.57 -25.46
N TYR A 131 34.14 9.16 -26.63
CA TYR A 131 32.82 9.60 -27.12
C TYR A 131 31.73 9.40 -26.07
N ALA A 132 31.76 8.29 -25.35
CA ALA A 132 30.82 8.01 -24.26
C ALA A 132 30.83 9.11 -23.19
N GLN A 133 31.99 9.62 -22.80
CA GLN A 133 32.08 10.70 -21.80
C GLN A 133 31.62 12.05 -22.36
N VAL A 134 31.91 12.37 -23.61
CA VAL A 134 31.43 13.59 -24.27
C VAL A 134 29.92 13.58 -24.43
N ALA A 135 29.37 12.44 -24.85
CA ALA A 135 27.92 12.23 -24.95
C ALA A 135 27.30 12.30 -23.55
N LEU A 136 27.86 11.59 -22.56
CA LEU A 136 27.36 11.58 -21.19
C LEU A 136 27.36 12.98 -20.56
N ARG A 137 28.37 13.82 -20.82
CA ARG A 137 28.42 15.20 -20.29
C ARG A 137 27.33 16.10 -20.87
N GLU A 138 27.01 15.93 -22.15
CA GLU A 138 25.95 16.72 -22.81
C GLU A 138 24.55 16.13 -22.56
N LEU A 139 24.44 14.83 -22.29
CA LEU A 139 23.20 14.11 -21.96
C LEU A 139 22.84 14.22 -20.47
N LEU A 140 23.83 14.11 -19.58
CA LEU A 140 23.71 14.20 -18.12
C LEU A 140 24.26 15.52 -17.62
N ARG A 141 23.62 16.61 -18.03
CA ARG A 141 23.90 17.92 -17.42
C ARG A 141 23.55 17.81 -15.94
N PHE A 142 24.56 17.91 -15.08
CA PHE A 142 24.36 17.98 -13.63
C PHE A 142 23.36 19.10 -13.34
N ARG A 143 22.26 18.73 -12.70
CA ARG A 143 21.16 19.65 -12.40
C ARG A 143 20.80 19.49 -10.94
N VAL A 144 20.81 20.61 -10.22
CA VAL A 144 20.36 20.67 -8.84
C VAL A 144 18.87 20.92 -8.86
N ASP A 145 18.08 19.90 -8.53
CA ASP A 145 16.63 20.01 -8.54
C ASP A 145 16.10 20.76 -7.29
N HIS A 146 16.71 20.52 -6.12
CA HIS A 146 16.33 21.12 -4.84
C HIS A 146 17.54 21.44 -3.96
N LEU A 147 17.47 22.54 -3.22
CA LEU A 147 18.47 22.96 -2.24
C LEU A 147 17.77 23.38 -0.94
N PHE A 148 18.21 22.82 0.18
CA PHE A 148 17.64 23.08 1.50
C PHE A 148 18.72 23.60 2.44
N LEU A 149 18.41 24.66 3.18
CA LEU A 149 19.20 25.13 4.31
C LEU A 149 18.47 24.74 5.59
N VAL A 150 19.03 23.81 6.35
CA VAL A 150 18.42 23.24 7.55
C VAL A 150 19.27 23.54 8.78
N GLN A 151 18.64 23.97 9.87
CA GLN A 151 19.32 24.22 11.13
C GLN A 151 19.78 22.90 11.77
N ASN A 152 21.05 22.84 12.20
CA ASN A 152 21.58 21.68 12.88
C ASN A 152 20.89 21.45 14.24
N GLY A 153 20.64 20.19 14.58
CA GLY A 153 19.99 19.75 15.82
C GLY A 153 18.46 19.82 15.82
N SER A 154 17.83 20.86 15.26
CA SER A 154 16.36 21.00 15.26
C SER A 154 15.67 20.44 14.02
N GLY A 155 16.38 20.35 12.89
CA GLY A 155 15.80 19.96 11.60
C GLY A 155 14.90 21.02 10.97
N LEU A 156 14.89 22.24 11.51
CA LEU A 156 14.10 23.37 11.00
C LEU A 156 14.65 23.85 9.64
N VAL A 157 13.78 24.01 8.64
CA VAL A 157 14.15 24.60 7.34
C VAL A 157 14.23 26.12 7.46
N LEU A 158 15.41 26.68 7.21
CA LEU A 158 15.65 28.12 7.21
C LEU A 158 15.41 28.74 5.82
N ALA A 159 15.75 28.00 4.77
CA ALA A 159 15.53 28.41 3.39
C ALA A 159 15.45 27.19 2.47
N SER A 160 14.71 27.32 1.38
CA SER A 160 14.68 26.33 0.31
C SER A 160 14.70 27.03 -1.05
N ALA A 161 15.38 26.41 -2.01
CA ALA A 161 15.38 26.83 -3.40
C ALA A 161 15.05 25.61 -4.28
N ARG A 162 14.15 25.82 -5.24
CA ARG A 162 13.64 24.82 -6.17
C ARG A 162 13.80 25.33 -7.60
N GLN A 163 14.08 24.42 -8.52
CA GLN A 163 13.99 24.74 -9.94
C GLN A 163 12.53 24.91 -10.40
N LEU A 164 12.24 25.99 -11.14
CA LEU A 164 10.88 26.43 -11.51
C LEU A 164 10.01 25.37 -12.22
N ASP A 165 10.59 24.39 -12.91
CA ASP A 165 9.89 23.43 -13.77
C ASP A 165 9.49 22.09 -13.09
N LEU A 166 9.67 21.95 -11.77
CA LEU A 166 9.31 20.73 -11.05
C LEU A 166 8.01 20.93 -10.24
N ASP A 167 6.87 20.58 -10.84
CA ASP A 167 5.53 20.57 -10.23
C ASP A 167 5.31 19.35 -9.29
N SER A 168 6.24 19.13 -8.37
CA SER A 168 6.01 18.20 -7.26
C SER A 168 5.83 19.00 -5.98
N ASP A 169 4.59 19.10 -5.53
CA ASP A 169 4.15 19.72 -4.27
C ASP A 169 4.57 18.84 -3.07
N ARG A 170 5.87 18.53 -2.98
CA ARG A 170 6.44 17.83 -1.83
C ARG A 170 6.69 18.86 -0.74
N ASP A 171 6.09 18.61 0.42
CA ASP A 171 6.25 19.44 1.60
C ASP A 171 7.73 19.50 1.99
N THR A 172 8.30 20.70 1.88
CA THR A 172 9.72 21.00 2.15
C THR A 172 10.07 20.63 3.58
N ASP A 173 9.13 20.84 4.51
CA ASP A 173 9.34 20.57 5.93
C ASP A 173 9.37 19.06 6.21
N ALA A 174 8.54 18.28 5.50
CA ALA A 174 8.53 16.82 5.62
C ALA A 174 9.85 16.19 5.13
N VAL A 175 10.40 16.69 4.02
CA VAL A 175 11.70 16.20 3.49
C VAL A 175 12.83 16.54 4.46
N ALA A 176 12.86 17.74 5.01
CA ALA A 176 13.87 18.15 5.99
C ALA A 176 13.77 17.38 7.31
N ALA A 177 12.57 17.11 7.79
CA ALA A 177 12.34 16.26 8.95
C ALA A 177 12.84 14.83 8.71
N MET A 178 12.57 14.25 7.54
CA MET A 178 13.06 12.93 7.16
C MET A 178 14.60 12.89 7.09
N LEU A 179 15.24 13.87 6.44
CA LEU A 179 16.70 13.94 6.37
C LEU A 179 17.35 14.10 7.75
N THR A 180 16.72 14.86 8.64
CA THR A 180 17.15 15.00 10.04
C THR A 180 17.04 13.67 10.77
N ALA A 181 15.91 12.96 10.64
CA ALA A 181 15.71 11.66 11.25
C ALA A 181 16.70 10.59 10.73
N ILE A 182 17.01 10.59 9.42
CA ILE A 182 18.04 9.71 8.84
C ILE A 182 19.40 10.02 9.44
N ARG A 183 19.73 11.30 9.61
CA ARG A 183 20.99 11.72 10.22
C ARG A 183 21.12 11.24 11.66
N ASP A 184 20.06 11.42 12.45
CA ASP A 184 20.00 10.99 13.83
C ASP A 184 20.08 9.46 13.94
N PHE A 185 19.35 8.74 13.09
CA PHE A 185 19.42 7.28 13.04
C PHE A 185 20.83 6.77 12.73
N ALA A 186 21.52 7.32 11.73
CA ALA A 186 22.84 6.81 11.37
C ALA A 186 23.90 7.15 12.43
N ARG A 187 23.72 8.27 13.15
CA ARG A 187 24.52 8.61 14.34
C ARG A 187 24.28 7.57 15.45
N ASP A 188 23.03 7.27 15.75
CA ASP A 188 22.65 6.29 16.78
C ASP A 188 23.08 4.86 16.42
N ALA A 189 23.05 4.52 15.13
CA ALA A 189 23.49 3.23 14.61
C ALA A 189 25.02 3.11 14.46
N GLY A 190 25.79 4.18 14.73
CA GLY A 190 27.25 4.17 14.63
C GLY A 190 27.78 3.98 13.20
N LEU A 191 26.99 4.32 12.19
CA LEU A 191 27.39 4.20 10.77
C LEU A 191 28.42 5.27 10.35
N ALA A 192 28.60 6.30 11.18
CA ALA A 192 29.63 7.31 11.02
C ALA A 192 30.70 7.18 12.13
N PRO A 193 32.00 7.07 11.80
CA PRO A 193 33.05 6.97 12.81
C PRO A 193 33.29 8.34 13.49
N GLY A 194 32.93 8.45 14.77
CA GLY A 194 33.20 9.62 15.61
C GLY A 194 32.20 10.78 15.44
N ASP A 195 32.64 12.02 15.71
CA ASP A 195 31.89 13.28 15.51
C ASP A 195 31.61 13.63 14.03
N ALA A 196 31.91 12.70 13.10
CA ALA A 196 31.66 12.90 11.68
C ALA A 196 30.15 12.89 11.41
N GLU A 197 29.59 14.05 11.08
CA GLU A 197 28.20 14.15 10.61
C GLU A 197 28.08 13.54 9.20
N LEU A 198 26.92 12.93 8.91
CA LEU A 198 26.60 12.47 7.57
C LEU A 198 26.61 13.64 6.58
N SER A 199 27.61 13.65 5.69
CA SER A 199 27.83 14.71 4.70
C SER A 199 27.26 14.40 3.32
N GLU A 200 27.08 13.12 2.98
CA GLU A 200 26.60 12.68 1.69
C GLU A 200 25.75 11.42 1.84
N VAL A 201 24.60 11.39 1.17
CA VAL A 201 23.73 10.22 1.07
C VAL A 201 23.38 10.04 -0.40
N THR A 202 23.92 8.98 -1.00
CA THR A 202 23.62 8.63 -2.39
C THR A 202 22.46 7.64 -2.40
N LEU A 203 21.32 8.07 -2.94
CA LEU A 203 20.11 7.25 -3.09
C LEU A 203 19.96 6.86 -4.57
N GLY A 204 20.25 5.61 -4.89
CA GLY A 204 20.21 5.07 -6.24
C GLY A 204 21.15 3.87 -6.37
N GLU A 205 20.95 3.05 -7.40
CA GLU A 205 21.84 1.92 -7.66
C GLU A 205 23.23 2.41 -8.10
N HIS A 206 24.25 1.93 -7.42
CA HIS A 206 25.61 1.90 -7.96
C HIS A 206 25.57 1.15 -9.30
N LEU A 207 25.92 1.84 -10.39
CA LEU A 207 26.49 1.22 -11.57
C LEU A 207 27.94 0.82 -11.28
#